data_AF-J9F5W4-F1
#
_entry.id   AF-J9F5W4-F1
#
_cell.length_a   1.000
_cell.length_b   1.000
_cell.length_c   1.000
_cell.angle_alpha   90.00
_cell.angle_beta   90.00
_cell.angle_gamma   90.00
#
_symmetry.space_group_name_H-M   'P 1'
#
loop_
_entity.id
_entity.type
_entity.pdbx_description
1 polymer ?
#
loop_
_entity_poly.entity_id
_entity_poly.type
_entity_poly.pdbx_seq_one_letter_code
_entity_poly.pdbx_strand_id
1 'polypeptide(L)'
;MDGGTSAIDLALRRILLLSKLFTNSWGKPEILGRSLKFRRDVMSKAYIMEIVERSNPAMVITKEEAARNGNRYVEGYFPSPLAFIFPDLLPGNVGQATWRGKFSKVKHALVIHLAGTGDHTYFRREFGFANDLMKSNISSILLQNPFYGSRKPRDQFRSSLINVSDLFIMGGALVAECNFLLKWARQQGYWPVGLAGVSMGGHMACLACTNSPEPIALVPCLSWTTASTVFVQGTLSKSVSWDVLTMELLSKQFQDGIREIPECDWLDRSYEMEKKLDDNSPFSAAKCVV
;
A
#
# COMPACT_ATOMS: atom_id res chain seq x y z
N MET A 1 -5.84 -32.52 3.78
CA MET A 1 -7.30 -32.34 3.83
C MET A 1 -7.66 -31.39 2.70
N ASP A 2 -8.07 -31.94 1.56
CA ASP A 2 -8.49 -31.16 0.40
C ASP A 2 -9.91 -30.63 0.65
N GLY A 3 -9.98 -29.46 1.29
CA GLY A 3 -11.21 -28.67 1.35
C GLY A 3 -11.56 -28.21 -0.07
N GLY A 4 -12.70 -28.65 -0.58
CA GLY A 4 -13.20 -28.25 -1.89
C GLY A 4 -13.15 -26.73 -2.05
N THR A 5 -12.52 -26.25 -3.13
CA THR A 5 -12.32 -24.82 -3.37
C THR A 5 -13.68 -24.13 -3.53
N SER A 6 -13.95 -23.10 -2.73
CA SER A 6 -15.23 -22.38 -2.77
C SER A 6 -15.51 -21.79 -4.16
N ALA A 7 -16.78 -21.72 -4.57
CA ALA A 7 -17.19 -21.02 -5.79
C ALA A 7 -16.76 -19.54 -5.78
N ILE A 8 -16.68 -18.93 -4.59
CA ILE A 8 -16.17 -17.57 -4.40
C ILE A 8 -14.67 -17.53 -4.67
N ASP A 9 -13.90 -18.51 -4.17
CA ASP A 9 -12.47 -18.63 -4.44
C ASP A 9 -12.19 -18.85 -5.94
N LEU A 10 -13.04 -19.62 -6.62
CA LEU A 10 -12.95 -19.85 -8.06
C LEU A 10 -13.27 -18.57 -8.87
N ALA A 11 -14.26 -17.79 -8.44
CA ALA A 11 -14.57 -16.49 -9.06
C ALA A 11 -13.46 -15.47 -8.82
N LEU A 12 -12.94 -15.38 -7.59
CA LEU A 12 -11.79 -14.55 -7.24
C LEU A 12 -10.56 -14.96 -8.06
N ARG A 13 -10.30 -16.27 -8.18
CA ARG A 13 -9.25 -16.83 -9.04
C ARG A 13 -9.39 -16.36 -10.47
N ARG A 14 -10.57 -16.50 -11.10
CA ARG A 14 -10.77 -16.09 -12.50
C ARG A 14 -10.49 -14.60 -12.70
N ILE A 15 -10.87 -13.75 -11.75
CA ILE A 15 -10.64 -12.30 -11.85
C ILE A 15 -9.16 -11.96 -11.61
N LEU A 16 -8.50 -12.60 -10.63
CA LEU A 16 -7.10 -12.33 -10.27
C LEU A 16 -6.10 -12.97 -11.25
N LEU A 17 -6.42 -14.11 -11.85
CA LEU A 17 -5.57 -14.76 -12.86
C LEU A 17 -5.46 -13.94 -14.16
N LEU A 18 -6.44 -13.07 -14.43
CA LEU A 18 -6.38 -12.11 -15.55
C LEU A 18 -5.40 -10.95 -15.28
N SER A 19 -4.82 -10.84 -14.09
CA SER A 19 -3.93 -9.75 -13.71
C SER A 19 -2.68 -10.33 -13.04
N LYS A 20 -1.60 -10.49 -13.83
CA LYS A 20 -0.30 -10.93 -13.32
C LYS A 20 0.37 -9.82 -12.54
N LEU A 21 0.99 -10.16 -11.41
CA LEU A 21 1.71 -9.26 -10.51
C LEU A 21 3.21 -9.50 -10.62
N PHE A 22 3.99 -8.45 -10.39
CA PHE A 22 5.46 -8.49 -10.36
C PHE A 22 6.04 -9.06 -11.66
N THR A 23 5.52 -8.57 -12.79
CA THR A 23 5.79 -9.12 -14.12
C THR A 23 7.18 -8.79 -14.65
N ASN A 24 7.94 -7.96 -13.96
CA ASN A 24 9.24 -7.48 -14.43
C ASN A 24 10.41 -7.86 -13.52
N SER A 25 10.35 -7.51 -12.24
CA SER A 25 11.53 -7.59 -11.36
C SER A 25 11.13 -7.54 -9.88
N TRP A 26 12.01 -8.03 -9.00
CA TRP A 26 11.99 -7.71 -7.57
C TRP A 26 12.15 -6.20 -7.32
N GLY A 27 12.82 -5.49 -8.24
CA GLY A 27 13.26 -4.12 -8.12
C GLY A 27 14.78 -4.04 -8.00
N LYS A 28 15.36 -2.91 -8.40
CA LYS A 28 16.83 -2.73 -8.35
C LYS A 28 17.36 -2.95 -6.92
N PRO A 29 18.47 -3.67 -6.71
CA PRO A 29 19.03 -3.89 -5.38
C PRO A 29 19.28 -2.60 -4.58
N GLU A 30 19.74 -1.53 -5.23
CA GLU A 30 19.88 -0.20 -4.62
C GLU A 30 18.56 0.31 -4.00
N ILE A 31 17.45 0.15 -4.72
CA ILE A 31 16.11 0.55 -4.28
C ILE A 31 15.64 -0.31 -3.12
N LEU A 32 15.87 -1.62 -3.19
CA LEU A 32 15.55 -2.55 -2.11
C LEU A 32 16.36 -2.22 -0.84
N GLY A 33 17.64 -1.89 -0.99
CA GLY A 33 18.49 -1.46 0.11
C GLY A 33 18.04 -0.15 0.75
N ARG A 34 17.70 0.86 -0.05
CA ARG A 34 17.09 2.12 0.45
C ARG A 34 15.76 1.85 1.17
N SER A 35 14.93 0.95 0.66
CA SER A 35 13.65 0.56 1.26
C SER A 35 13.85 -0.17 2.60
N LEU A 36 14.81 -1.09 2.68
CA LEU A 36 15.19 -1.79 3.91
C LEU A 36 15.69 -0.82 4.97
N LYS A 37 16.59 0.10 4.59
CA LYS A 37 17.09 1.16 5.46
C LYS A 37 15.94 2.05 5.95
N PHE A 38 15.05 2.48 5.07
CA PHE A 38 13.88 3.30 5.43
C PHE A 38 12.96 2.58 6.43
N ARG A 39 12.68 1.30 6.20
CA ARG A 39 11.92 0.48 7.15
C ARG A 39 12.57 0.46 8.52
N ARG A 40 13.87 0.14 8.59
CA ARG A 40 14.63 0.02 9.85
C ARG A 40 14.76 1.35 10.59
N ASP A 41 15.13 2.40 9.87
CA ASP A 41 15.55 3.66 10.47
C ASP A 41 14.38 4.63 10.71
N VAL A 42 13.28 4.48 9.97
CA VAL A 42 12.11 5.37 10.06
C VAL A 42 10.88 4.61 10.56
N MET A 43 10.38 3.63 9.78
CA MET A 43 9.08 3.02 10.05
C MET A 43 9.06 2.21 11.35
N SER A 44 10.12 1.43 11.61
CA SER A 44 10.25 0.63 12.84
C SER A 44 10.43 1.46 14.10
N LYS A 45 10.78 2.75 13.95
CA LYS A 45 10.94 3.70 15.06
C LYS A 45 9.80 4.71 15.17
N ALA A 46 8.76 4.58 14.33
CA ALA A 46 7.65 5.51 14.23
C ALA A 46 8.06 6.98 13.92
N TYR A 47 9.14 7.18 13.15
CA TYR A 47 9.66 8.50 12.78
C TYR A 47 9.10 9.06 11.48
N ILE A 48 7.94 8.56 11.02
CA ILE A 48 7.38 9.02 9.74
C ILE A 48 7.08 10.52 9.75
N MET A 49 6.73 11.08 10.92
CA MET A 49 6.40 12.50 11.04
C MET A 49 7.58 13.41 10.75
N GLU A 50 8.83 12.99 10.99
CA GLU A 50 10.00 13.77 10.59
C GLU A 50 10.07 13.95 9.08
N ILE A 51 9.70 12.92 8.31
CA ILE A 51 9.63 12.99 6.85
C ILE A 51 8.47 13.87 6.41
N VAL A 52 7.29 13.73 7.04
CA VAL A 52 6.12 14.58 6.78
C VAL A 52 6.45 16.07 7.02
N GLU A 53 7.16 16.38 8.09
CA GLU A 53 7.48 17.76 8.47
C GLU A 53 8.57 18.37 7.61
N ARG A 54 9.60 17.60 7.27
CA ARG A 54 10.67 18.06 6.36
C ARG A 54 10.16 18.26 4.95
N SER A 55 9.27 17.38 4.47
CA SER A 55 8.69 17.49 3.13
C SER A 55 7.63 18.59 3.03
N ASN A 56 6.97 18.93 4.15
CA ASN A 56 5.95 19.99 4.29
C ASN A 56 5.04 20.15 3.06
N PRO A 57 4.30 19.09 2.67
CA PRO A 57 3.59 19.10 1.41
C PRO A 57 2.40 20.07 1.47
N ALA A 58 2.23 20.87 0.42
CA ALA A 58 1.12 21.79 0.29
C ALA A 58 -0.16 21.04 -0.15
N MET A 59 -1.27 21.27 0.56
CA MET A 59 -2.59 20.78 0.18
C MET A 59 -3.16 21.62 -0.96
N VAL A 60 -3.47 20.99 -2.09
CA VAL A 60 -4.10 21.64 -3.25
C VAL A 60 -5.54 21.17 -3.37
N ILE A 61 -6.48 22.11 -3.36
CA ILE A 61 -7.90 21.84 -3.61
C ILE A 61 -8.21 22.09 -5.07
N THR A 62 -8.73 21.09 -5.77
CA THR A 62 -9.06 21.17 -7.20
C THR A 62 -10.55 21.34 -7.44
N LYS A 63 -11.38 20.92 -6.48
CA LYS A 63 -12.83 21.02 -6.56
C LYS A 63 -13.42 21.18 -5.17
N GLU A 64 -14.38 22.07 -5.03
CA GLU A 64 -15.15 22.23 -3.80
C GLU A 64 -16.62 22.53 -4.14
N GLU A 65 -17.53 21.77 -3.55
CA GLU A 65 -18.97 21.92 -3.70
C GLU A 65 -19.62 21.92 -2.32
N ALA A 66 -20.48 22.91 -2.06
CA ALA A 66 -21.27 22.99 -0.84
C ALA A 66 -22.72 22.61 -1.11
N ALA A 67 -23.25 21.67 -0.33
CA ALA A 67 -24.66 21.35 -0.32
C ALA A 67 -25.46 22.40 0.47
N ARG A 68 -26.77 22.48 0.23
CA ARG A 68 -27.67 23.44 0.91
C ARG A 68 -27.67 23.30 2.44
N ASN A 69 -27.40 22.10 2.96
CA ASN A 69 -27.28 21.83 4.40
C ASN A 69 -25.91 22.23 5.00
N GLY A 70 -25.00 22.78 4.19
CA GLY A 70 -23.66 23.20 4.58
C GLY A 70 -22.60 22.10 4.55
N ASN A 71 -22.96 20.86 4.22
CA ASN A 71 -21.98 19.79 3.99
C ASN A 71 -21.18 20.08 2.72
N ARG A 72 -19.92 19.66 2.71
CA ARG A 72 -19.00 19.93 1.61
C ARG A 72 -18.49 18.64 0.98
N TYR A 73 -18.35 18.66 -0.33
CA TYR A 73 -17.59 17.69 -1.10
C TYR A 73 -16.36 18.39 -1.66
N VAL A 74 -15.18 17.79 -1.48
CA VAL A 74 -13.91 18.40 -1.87
C VAL A 74 -13.05 17.35 -2.57
N GLU A 75 -12.40 17.73 -3.66
CA GLU A 75 -11.34 16.94 -4.27
C GLU A 75 -10.04 17.72 -4.20
N GLY A 76 -8.94 17.00 -4.02
CA GLY A 76 -7.64 17.62 -3.91
C GLY A 76 -6.51 16.62 -4.04
N TYR A 77 -5.30 17.14 -3.96
CA TYR A 77 -4.09 16.35 -3.89
C TYR A 77 -3.01 17.08 -3.11
N PHE A 78 -1.98 16.34 -2.72
CA PHE A 78 -0.73 16.89 -2.19
C PHE A 78 0.44 16.03 -2.65
N PRO A 79 1.66 16.57 -2.77
CA PRO A 79 2.85 15.75 -3.01
C PRO A 79 3.03 14.75 -1.87
N SER A 80 3.18 13.47 -2.18
CA SER A 80 3.44 12.44 -1.19
C SER A 80 4.72 12.75 -0.43
N PRO A 81 4.72 12.78 0.93
CA PRO A 81 5.95 12.96 1.70
C PRO A 81 7.04 11.95 1.33
N LEU A 82 6.66 10.73 0.94
CA LEU A 82 7.64 9.72 0.56
C LEU A 82 8.31 10.03 -0.79
N ALA A 83 7.67 10.78 -1.68
CA ALA A 83 8.27 11.21 -2.95
C ALA A 83 9.48 12.13 -2.75
N PHE A 84 9.58 12.80 -1.59
CA PHE A 84 10.77 13.56 -1.19
C PHE A 84 12.00 12.65 -0.96
N ILE A 85 11.78 11.41 -0.50
CA ILE A 85 12.85 10.44 -0.22
C ILE A 85 13.08 9.48 -1.40
N PHE A 86 12.02 9.15 -2.14
CA PHE A 86 12.04 8.20 -3.26
C PHE A 86 11.43 8.81 -4.54
N PRO A 87 12.01 9.90 -5.09
CA PRO A 87 11.47 10.56 -6.28
C PRO A 87 11.45 9.62 -7.50
N ASP A 88 12.41 8.70 -7.58
CA ASP A 88 12.56 7.75 -8.69
C ASP A 88 11.43 6.72 -8.77
N LEU A 89 10.81 6.41 -7.62
CA LEU A 89 9.76 5.37 -7.49
C LEU A 89 8.36 5.95 -7.35
N LEU A 90 8.27 7.24 -7.07
CA LEU A 90 7.03 8.00 -7.02
C LEU A 90 7.06 9.17 -8.03
N PRO A 91 7.39 8.93 -9.31
CA PRO A 91 7.49 10.00 -10.29
C PRO A 91 6.09 10.56 -10.64
N GLY A 92 6.05 11.85 -10.95
CA GLY A 92 4.88 12.52 -11.52
C GLY A 92 3.58 12.23 -10.76
N ASN A 93 2.59 11.65 -11.45
CA ASN A 93 1.27 11.37 -10.88
C ASN A 93 1.27 10.29 -9.80
N VAL A 94 2.26 9.39 -9.77
CA VAL A 94 2.37 8.35 -8.73
C VAL A 94 2.64 9.00 -7.38
N GLY A 95 3.54 9.99 -7.36
CA GLY A 95 3.89 10.79 -6.18
C GLY A 95 2.87 11.86 -5.78
N GLN A 96 1.75 12.01 -6.49
CA GLN A 96 0.67 12.91 -6.12
C GLN A 96 -0.42 12.16 -5.36
N ALA A 97 -0.52 12.38 -4.05
CA ALA A 97 -1.54 11.78 -3.21
C ALA A 97 -2.90 12.43 -3.47
N THR A 98 -3.69 11.83 -4.36
CA THR A 98 -5.04 12.28 -4.71
C THR A 98 -6.07 11.77 -3.71
N TRP A 99 -7.04 12.61 -3.36
CA TRP A 99 -8.07 12.27 -2.40
C TRP A 99 -9.40 12.98 -2.68
N ARG A 100 -10.46 12.39 -2.13
CA ARG A 100 -11.80 12.99 -2.09
C ARG A 100 -12.31 13.06 -0.66
N GLY A 101 -12.96 14.14 -0.30
CA GLY A 101 -13.47 14.38 1.04
C GLY A 101 -14.95 14.70 1.05
N LYS A 102 -15.66 14.13 2.02
CA LYS A 102 -17.01 14.53 2.42
C LYS A 102 -16.94 15.06 3.83
N PHE A 103 -17.30 16.32 4.00
CA PHE A 103 -17.14 17.03 5.27
C PHE A 103 -18.50 17.49 5.77
N SER A 104 -18.82 17.14 7.01
CA SER A 104 -19.99 17.70 7.69
C SER A 104 -19.78 19.18 7.94
N LYS A 105 -20.88 19.95 7.89
CA LYS A 105 -20.92 21.34 8.36
C LYS A 105 -20.39 21.45 9.80
N VAL A 106 -20.71 20.46 10.63
CA VAL A 106 -20.21 20.38 12.01
C VAL A 106 -18.88 19.65 11.99
N LYS A 107 -17.81 20.37 12.35
CA LYS A 107 -16.48 19.78 12.51
C LYS A 107 -16.47 18.93 13.79
N HIS A 108 -16.66 17.63 13.61
CA HIS A 108 -16.59 16.62 14.66
C HIS A 108 -15.52 15.58 14.28
N ALA A 109 -15.88 14.31 14.20
CA ALA A 109 -14.97 13.24 13.83
C ALA A 109 -14.66 13.21 12.32
N LEU A 110 -13.46 12.70 11.98
CA LEU A 110 -13.04 12.47 10.60
C LEU A 110 -12.34 11.11 10.46
N VAL A 111 -12.73 10.35 9.44
CA VAL A 111 -12.11 9.05 9.12
C VAL A 111 -11.43 9.11 7.77
N ILE A 112 -10.16 8.69 7.70
CA ILE A 112 -9.43 8.51 6.45
C ILE A 112 -9.57 7.05 6.02
N HIS A 113 -10.08 6.82 4.81
CA HIS A 113 -10.39 5.49 4.26
C HIS A 113 -9.37 5.06 3.20
N LEU A 114 -8.72 3.94 3.46
CA LEU A 114 -7.71 3.33 2.58
C LEU A 114 -8.34 2.31 1.63
N ALA A 115 -7.87 2.32 0.38
CA ALA A 115 -8.36 1.41 -0.67
C ALA A 115 -7.83 -0.02 -0.48
N GLY A 116 -8.72 -0.99 -0.66
CA GLY A 116 -8.35 -2.41 -0.81
C GLY A 116 -7.81 -2.71 -2.22
N THR A 117 -7.34 -3.94 -2.44
CA THR A 117 -6.72 -4.33 -3.71
C THR A 117 -7.68 -4.14 -4.88
N GLY A 118 -7.21 -3.46 -5.92
CA GLY A 118 -8.00 -3.16 -7.13
C GLY A 118 -9.09 -2.10 -6.99
N ASP A 119 -9.21 -1.40 -5.85
CA ASP A 119 -10.11 -0.24 -5.71
C ASP A 119 -9.52 1.01 -6.38
N HIS A 120 -9.62 1.06 -7.71
CA HIS A 120 -9.08 2.15 -8.53
C HIS A 120 -9.89 3.45 -8.43
N THR A 121 -11.10 3.41 -7.87
CA THR A 121 -11.98 4.57 -7.75
C THR A 121 -12.20 4.91 -6.27
N TYR A 122 -13.16 5.79 -6.02
CA TYR A 122 -13.60 6.13 -4.67
C TYR A 122 -14.97 5.50 -4.35
N PHE A 123 -15.67 4.97 -5.35
CA PHE A 123 -17.08 4.62 -5.28
C PHE A 123 -17.39 3.62 -4.16
N ARG A 124 -16.59 2.55 -4.03
CA ARG A 124 -16.81 1.53 -2.99
C ARG A 124 -16.72 2.10 -1.59
N ARG A 125 -15.75 3.00 -1.36
CA ARG A 125 -15.56 3.64 -0.06
C ARG A 125 -16.57 4.76 0.19
N GLU A 126 -16.99 5.47 -0.86
CA GLU A 126 -18.06 6.46 -0.77
C GLU A 126 -19.40 5.82 -0.42
N PHE A 127 -19.82 4.83 -1.20
CA PHE A 127 -21.11 4.17 -1.04
C PHE A 127 -21.14 3.28 0.20
N GLY A 128 -20.08 2.52 0.45
CA GLY A 128 -20.03 1.55 1.55
C GLY A 128 -19.73 2.14 2.92
N PHE A 129 -19.16 3.35 3.00
CA PHE A 129 -18.79 3.96 4.29
C PHE A 129 -19.13 5.45 4.38
N ALA A 130 -18.55 6.29 3.52
CA ALA A 130 -18.58 7.75 3.70
C ALA A 130 -20.01 8.32 3.72
N ASN A 131 -20.91 7.79 2.89
CA ASN A 131 -22.29 8.26 2.82
C ASN A 131 -23.05 8.05 4.14
N ASP A 132 -22.87 6.92 4.80
CA ASP A 132 -23.56 6.62 6.06
C ASP A 132 -22.91 7.34 7.24
N LEU A 133 -21.58 7.47 7.24
CA LEU A 133 -20.85 8.28 8.22
C LEU A 133 -21.30 9.74 8.21
N MET A 134 -21.54 10.29 7.02
CA MET A 134 -22.04 11.66 6.86
C MET A 134 -23.43 11.88 7.48
N LYS A 135 -24.29 10.86 7.52
CA LYS A 135 -25.60 10.93 8.21
C LYS A 135 -25.44 11.12 9.72
N SER A 136 -24.29 10.70 10.27
CA SER A 136 -23.92 10.83 11.68
C SER A 136 -22.96 12.00 11.94
N ASN A 137 -22.82 12.94 10.99
CA ASN A 137 -21.88 14.07 11.05
C ASN A 137 -20.40 13.66 11.15
N ILE A 138 -20.03 12.45 10.71
CA ILE A 138 -18.65 12.00 10.65
C ILE A 138 -18.11 12.26 9.24
N SER A 139 -17.09 13.11 9.17
CA SER A 139 -16.44 13.46 7.91
C SER A 139 -15.55 12.31 7.42
N SER A 140 -15.29 12.25 6.13
CA SER A 140 -14.46 11.20 5.53
C SER A 140 -13.50 11.76 4.50
N ILE A 141 -12.26 11.29 4.50
CA ILE A 141 -11.28 11.48 3.42
C ILE A 141 -11.01 10.11 2.79
N LEU A 142 -11.06 10.02 1.48
CA LEU A 142 -10.86 8.82 0.71
C LEU A 142 -9.55 8.97 -0.06
N LEU A 143 -8.49 8.33 0.40
CA LEU A 143 -7.15 8.44 -0.17
C LEU A 143 -6.96 7.41 -1.30
N GLN A 144 -6.58 7.83 -2.49
CA GLN A 144 -6.25 6.87 -3.56
C GLN A 144 -4.83 6.34 -3.38
N ASN A 145 -4.67 5.02 -3.43
CA ASN A 145 -3.34 4.41 -3.28
C ASN A 145 -2.40 4.83 -4.42
N PRO A 146 -1.08 4.90 -4.17
CA PRO A 146 -0.08 4.91 -5.24
C PRO A 146 -0.35 3.77 -6.23
N PHE A 147 -0.03 3.96 -7.50
CA PHE A 147 -0.24 2.98 -8.57
C PHE A 147 -1.71 2.68 -8.91
N TYR A 148 -2.70 3.38 -8.34
CA TYR A 148 -4.13 3.13 -8.57
C TYR A 148 -4.79 4.35 -9.22
N GLY A 149 -5.88 4.15 -9.96
CA GLY A 149 -6.66 5.21 -10.59
C GLY A 149 -5.80 6.23 -11.34
N SER A 150 -5.87 7.50 -10.94
CA SER A 150 -5.11 8.59 -11.55
C SER A 150 -3.62 8.59 -11.17
N ARG A 151 -3.22 7.81 -10.16
CA ARG A 151 -1.83 7.63 -9.70
C ARG A 151 -1.14 6.42 -10.33
N LYS A 152 -1.78 5.76 -11.30
CA LYS A 152 -1.26 4.57 -11.98
C LYS A 152 -0.23 4.97 -13.05
N PRO A 153 0.93 4.30 -13.15
CA PRO A 153 1.82 4.42 -14.31
C PRO A 153 1.11 4.05 -15.61
N ARG A 154 1.57 4.60 -16.74
CA ARG A 154 0.96 4.35 -18.06
C ARG A 154 1.00 2.86 -18.42
N ASP A 155 2.15 2.23 -18.21
CA ASP A 155 2.40 0.85 -18.62
C ASP A 155 1.86 -0.21 -17.64
N GLN A 156 1.29 0.22 -16.50
CA GLN A 156 0.74 -0.70 -15.52
C GLN A 156 -0.69 -1.12 -15.89
N PHE A 157 -0.95 -2.43 -15.95
CA PHE A 157 -2.31 -2.94 -16.11
C PHE A 157 -3.06 -2.99 -14.78
N ARG A 158 -4.12 -2.18 -14.62
CA ARG A 158 -4.93 -2.15 -13.38
C ARG A 158 -4.04 -2.00 -12.12
N SER A 159 -4.22 -2.86 -11.13
CA SER A 159 -3.48 -2.87 -9.85
C SER A 159 -2.32 -3.87 -9.85
N SER A 160 -1.99 -4.42 -11.02
CA SER A 160 -0.84 -5.29 -11.19
C SER A 160 0.46 -4.50 -11.09
N LEU A 161 1.02 -4.41 -9.89
CA LEU A 161 2.34 -3.83 -9.68
C LEU A 161 3.38 -4.54 -10.54
N ILE A 162 4.26 -3.76 -11.17
CA ILE A 162 5.23 -4.25 -12.15
C ILE A 162 6.42 -4.87 -11.42
N ASN A 163 6.85 -4.26 -10.32
CA ASN A 163 7.98 -4.73 -9.50
C ASN A 163 7.55 -5.02 -8.06
N VAL A 164 8.26 -5.92 -7.37
CA VAL A 164 8.00 -6.19 -5.94
C VAL A 164 8.30 -4.94 -5.10
N SER A 165 9.35 -4.19 -5.43
CA SER A 165 9.67 -2.91 -4.76
C SER A 165 8.53 -1.89 -4.78
N ASP A 166 7.71 -1.86 -5.84
CA ASP A 166 6.54 -0.96 -5.92
C ASP A 166 5.55 -1.21 -4.77
N LEU A 167 5.45 -2.45 -4.29
CA LEU A 167 4.60 -2.81 -3.14
C LEU A 167 5.09 -2.15 -1.86
N PHE A 168 6.40 -2.18 -1.61
CA PHE A 168 7.00 -1.57 -0.42
C PHE A 168 6.89 -0.06 -0.46
N ILE A 169 7.11 0.55 -1.62
CA ILE A 169 6.97 1.99 -1.82
C ILE A 169 5.51 2.43 -1.65
N MET A 170 4.55 1.68 -2.20
CA MET A 170 3.13 1.94 -1.95
C MET A 170 2.83 1.94 -0.45
N GLY A 171 3.33 0.94 0.27
CA GLY A 171 3.14 0.82 1.71
C GLY A 171 3.70 2.02 2.47
N GLY A 172 4.97 2.36 2.25
CA GLY A 172 5.61 3.51 2.89
C GLY A 172 4.92 4.84 2.57
N ALA A 173 4.47 5.02 1.32
CA ALA A 173 3.80 6.24 0.88
C ALA A 173 2.47 6.42 1.62
N LEU A 174 1.66 5.37 1.70
CA LEU A 174 0.39 5.41 2.42
C LEU A 174 0.57 5.69 3.91
N VAL A 175 1.62 5.15 4.55
CA VAL A 175 1.94 5.47 5.96
C VAL A 175 2.23 6.96 6.12
N ALA A 176 3.02 7.55 5.24
CA ALA A 176 3.36 8.97 5.29
C ALA A 176 2.17 9.88 4.94
N GLU A 177 1.42 9.54 3.89
CA GLU A 177 0.26 10.28 3.40
C GLU A 177 -0.88 10.29 4.43
N CYS A 178 -1.15 9.16 5.08
CA CYS A 178 -2.13 9.10 6.17
C CYS A 178 -1.72 9.98 7.35
N ASN A 179 -0.45 9.95 7.77
CA ASN A 179 0.01 10.74 8.90
C ASN A 179 0.02 12.25 8.59
N PHE A 180 0.30 12.64 7.35
CA PHE A 180 0.06 14.01 6.88
C PHE A 180 -1.42 14.39 6.95
N LEU A 181 -2.33 13.54 6.44
CA LEU A 181 -3.76 13.80 6.46
C LEU A 181 -4.35 13.86 7.88
N LEU A 182 -3.85 13.04 8.81
CA LEU A 182 -4.21 13.09 10.22
C LEU A 182 -3.81 14.43 10.84
N LYS A 183 -2.55 14.87 10.63
CA LYS A 183 -2.07 16.20 11.06
C LYS A 183 -2.92 17.32 10.46
N TRP A 184 -3.16 17.28 9.16
CA TRP A 184 -3.98 18.26 8.45
C TRP A 184 -5.41 18.30 9.02
N ALA A 185 -6.07 17.15 9.21
CA ALA A 185 -7.43 17.08 9.74
C ALA A 185 -7.54 17.71 11.14
N ARG A 186 -6.57 17.46 12.02
CA ARG A 186 -6.52 18.08 13.34
C ARG A 186 -6.33 19.60 13.27
N GLN A 187 -5.44 20.07 12.40
CA GLN A 187 -5.25 21.51 12.15
C GLN A 187 -6.53 22.17 11.61
N GLN A 188 -7.35 21.43 10.87
CA GLN A 188 -8.66 21.91 10.42
C GLN A 188 -9.74 21.88 11.52
N GLY A 189 -9.46 21.34 12.71
CA GLY A 189 -10.38 21.28 13.84
C GLY A 189 -11.21 20.00 13.93
N TYR A 190 -10.83 18.92 13.23
CA TYR A 190 -11.49 17.62 13.38
C TYR A 190 -10.93 16.83 14.56
N TRP A 191 -11.82 16.30 15.40
CA TRP A 191 -11.49 15.37 16.48
C TRP A 191 -12.74 14.62 16.95
N PRO A 192 -12.66 13.31 17.27
CA PRO A 192 -11.52 12.41 17.06
C PRO A 192 -11.24 12.14 15.57
N VAL A 193 -9.98 11.83 15.25
CA VAL A 193 -9.58 11.38 13.91
C VAL A 193 -9.28 9.89 13.90
N GLY A 194 -9.47 9.23 12.75
CA GLY A 194 -9.22 7.80 12.63
C GLY A 194 -8.89 7.31 11.23
N LEU A 195 -8.45 6.06 11.17
CA LEU A 195 -8.13 5.34 9.95
C LEU A 195 -9.06 4.14 9.80
N ALA A 196 -9.53 3.90 8.58
CA ALA A 196 -10.30 2.72 8.23
C ALA A 196 -9.85 2.16 6.87
N GLY A 197 -10.09 0.87 6.66
CA GLY A 197 -9.82 0.25 5.37
C GLY A 197 -10.24 -1.21 5.35
N VAL A 198 -10.37 -1.75 4.15
CA VAL A 198 -10.76 -3.16 3.93
C VAL A 198 -9.60 -3.93 3.28
N SER A 199 -9.31 -5.14 3.77
CA SER A 199 -8.27 -6.02 3.21
C SER A 199 -6.90 -5.33 3.20
N MET A 200 -6.26 -5.16 2.05
CA MET A 200 -5.02 -4.37 1.92
C MET A 200 -5.15 -2.98 2.55
N GLY A 201 -6.30 -2.31 2.39
CA GLY A 201 -6.54 -1.01 3.02
C GLY A 201 -6.58 -1.09 4.55
N GLY A 202 -7.11 -2.18 5.11
CA GLY A 202 -7.11 -2.42 6.55
C GLY A 202 -5.70 -2.71 7.08
N HIS A 203 -4.89 -3.44 6.31
CA HIS A 203 -3.47 -3.68 6.64
C HIS A 203 -2.70 -2.37 6.66
N MET A 204 -2.90 -1.52 5.65
CA MET A 204 -2.27 -0.21 5.59
C MET A 204 -2.76 0.75 6.67
N ALA A 205 -4.03 0.66 7.08
CA ALA A 205 -4.57 1.43 8.21
C ALA A 205 -3.82 1.08 9.50
N CYS A 206 -3.56 -0.20 9.75
CA CYS A 206 -2.75 -0.64 10.90
C CYS A 206 -1.33 -0.07 10.84
N LEU A 207 -0.63 -0.20 9.72
CA LEU A 207 0.74 0.30 9.57
C LEU A 207 0.85 1.83 9.71
N ALA A 208 -0.14 2.56 9.18
CA ALA A 208 -0.21 4.00 9.32
C ALA A 208 -0.49 4.40 10.79
N CYS A 209 -1.37 3.67 11.48
CA CYS A 209 -1.70 3.88 12.88
C CYS A 209 -0.50 3.66 13.81
N THR A 210 0.30 2.62 13.60
CA THR A 210 1.48 2.35 14.43
C THR A 210 2.60 3.38 14.24
N ASN A 211 2.50 4.22 13.22
CA ASN A 211 3.42 5.34 12.95
C ASN A 211 2.81 6.69 13.32
N SER A 212 1.61 6.73 13.90
CA SER A 212 1.00 7.97 14.35
C SER A 212 1.55 8.38 15.71
N PRO A 213 1.95 9.65 15.92
CA PRO A 213 2.46 10.11 17.20
C PRO A 213 1.38 10.23 18.28
N GLU A 214 0.11 10.09 17.90
CA GLU A 214 -1.03 10.37 18.77
C GLU A 214 -2.06 9.24 18.76
N PRO A 215 -2.89 9.13 19.82
CA PRO A 215 -3.99 8.18 19.83
C PRO A 215 -5.01 8.53 18.74
N ILE A 216 -5.27 7.59 17.83
CA ILE A 216 -6.27 7.70 16.78
C ILE A 216 -7.20 6.49 16.80
N ALA A 217 -8.43 6.64 16.29
CA ALA A 217 -9.32 5.51 16.10
C ALA A 217 -8.84 4.64 14.91
N LEU A 218 -8.94 3.33 15.03
CA LEU A 218 -8.55 2.38 13.98
C LEU A 218 -9.66 1.35 13.74
N VAL A 219 -10.11 1.24 12.49
CA VAL A 219 -11.14 0.26 12.06
C VAL A 219 -10.60 -0.56 10.88
N PRO A 220 -9.81 -1.62 11.12
CA PRO A 220 -9.17 -2.41 10.07
C PRO A 220 -10.04 -3.63 9.72
N CYS A 221 -10.87 -3.51 8.68
CA CYS A 221 -11.79 -4.55 8.26
C CYS A 221 -11.09 -5.60 7.39
N LEU A 222 -11.31 -6.89 7.67
CA LEU A 222 -10.75 -8.02 6.89
C LEU A 222 -9.23 -7.91 6.68
N SER A 223 -8.52 -7.33 7.65
CA SER A 223 -7.08 -7.11 7.61
C SER A 223 -6.32 -8.38 8.01
N TRP A 224 -5.07 -8.50 7.56
CA TRP A 224 -4.17 -9.58 7.95
C TRP A 224 -2.89 -9.00 8.56
N THR A 225 -2.19 -9.80 9.35
CA THR A 225 -0.97 -9.38 10.06
C THR A 225 0.24 -9.21 9.14
N THR A 226 0.23 -9.85 7.96
CA THR A 226 1.34 -9.81 7.00
C THR A 226 0.88 -9.86 5.55
N ALA A 227 1.60 -9.16 4.67
CA ALA A 227 1.40 -9.29 3.22
C ALA A 227 2.01 -10.59 2.66
N SER A 228 3.01 -11.16 3.33
CA SER A 228 3.80 -12.29 2.80
C SER A 228 2.93 -13.48 2.43
N THR A 229 2.09 -13.97 3.35
CA THR A 229 1.24 -15.16 3.12
C THR A 229 0.26 -14.96 1.97
N VAL A 230 -0.18 -13.72 1.73
CA VAL A 230 -1.10 -13.40 0.63
C VAL A 230 -0.41 -13.60 -0.72
N PHE A 231 0.88 -13.22 -0.85
CA PHE A 231 1.61 -13.39 -2.09
C PHE A 231 2.24 -14.76 -2.24
N VAL A 232 2.70 -15.41 -1.16
CA VAL A 232 3.41 -16.71 -1.26
C VAL A 232 2.50 -17.93 -1.19
N GLN A 233 1.27 -17.79 -0.67
CA GLN A 233 0.35 -18.91 -0.47
C GLN A 233 -1.04 -18.61 -1.06
N GLY A 234 -1.78 -19.69 -1.37
CA GLY A 234 -3.18 -19.60 -1.77
C GLY A 234 -3.42 -19.13 -3.21
N THR A 235 -4.47 -18.34 -3.41
CA THR A 235 -4.95 -17.98 -4.76
C THR A 235 -4.12 -16.87 -5.41
N LEU A 236 -3.73 -15.84 -4.65
CA LEU A 236 -3.01 -14.70 -5.23
C LEU A 236 -1.56 -15.05 -5.60
N SER A 237 -0.96 -16.06 -4.95
CA SER A 237 0.37 -16.56 -5.35
C SER A 237 0.43 -17.04 -6.79
N LYS A 238 -0.68 -17.53 -7.35
CA LYS A 238 -0.77 -17.95 -8.76
C LYS A 238 -0.77 -16.76 -9.75
N SER A 239 -1.08 -15.57 -9.26
CA SER A 239 -1.02 -14.33 -10.04
C SER A 239 0.38 -13.71 -10.02
N VAL A 240 1.26 -14.10 -9.10
CA VAL A 240 2.66 -13.64 -9.08
C VAL A 240 3.43 -14.31 -10.22
N SER A 241 4.23 -13.53 -10.94
CA SER A 241 5.13 -14.02 -12.00
C SER A 241 6.40 -14.63 -11.42
N TRP A 242 6.27 -15.74 -10.70
CA TRP A 242 7.39 -16.41 -10.03
C TRP A 242 8.53 -16.77 -10.96
N ASP A 243 8.25 -17.21 -12.19
CA ASP A 243 9.31 -17.57 -13.15
C ASP A 243 10.25 -16.38 -13.43
N VAL A 244 9.68 -15.18 -13.62
CA VAL A 244 10.44 -13.94 -13.84
C VAL A 244 11.29 -13.62 -12.61
N LEU A 245 10.68 -13.66 -11.43
CA LEU A 245 11.34 -13.36 -10.16
C LEU A 245 12.45 -14.38 -9.84
N THR A 246 12.24 -15.66 -10.13
CA THR A 246 13.21 -16.72 -9.93
C THR A 246 14.39 -16.56 -10.89
N MET A 247 14.15 -16.28 -12.17
CA MET A 247 15.23 -16.03 -13.14
C MET A 247 16.11 -14.85 -12.71
N GLU A 248 15.50 -13.75 -12.25
CA GLU A 248 16.26 -12.61 -11.75
C GLU A 248 17.05 -12.95 -10.47
N LEU A 249 16.42 -13.65 -9.51
CA LEU A 249 17.07 -14.08 -8.27
C LEU A 249 18.28 -15.00 -8.52
N LEU A 250 18.23 -15.84 -9.55
CA LEU A 250 19.33 -16.72 -9.95
C LEU A 250 20.45 -15.98 -10.70
N SER A 251 20.20 -14.77 -11.19
CA SER A 251 21.23 -14.00 -11.89
C SER A 251 22.32 -13.54 -10.93
N LYS A 252 23.59 -13.72 -11.34
CA LYS A 252 24.75 -13.29 -10.56
C LYS A 252 24.70 -11.79 -10.26
N GLN A 253 24.35 -10.97 -11.25
CA GLN A 253 24.25 -9.52 -11.11
C GLN A 253 23.27 -9.10 -10.02
N PHE A 254 22.09 -9.72 -9.96
CA PHE A 254 21.11 -9.39 -8.94
C PHE A 254 21.58 -9.84 -7.55
N GLN A 255 22.11 -11.06 -7.43
CA GLN A 255 22.62 -11.55 -6.15
C GLN A 255 23.78 -10.72 -5.61
N ASP A 256 24.73 -10.34 -6.47
CA ASP A 256 25.86 -9.49 -6.09
C ASP A 256 25.34 -8.13 -5.58
N GLY A 257 24.37 -7.52 -6.26
CA GLY A 257 23.73 -6.30 -5.79
C GLY A 257 22.97 -6.46 -4.46
N ILE A 258 22.34 -7.61 -4.20
CA ILE A 258 21.71 -7.87 -2.89
C ILE A 258 22.75 -8.03 -1.79
N ARG A 259 23.89 -8.68 -2.07
CA ARG A 259 25.00 -8.84 -1.10
C ARG A 259 25.67 -7.51 -0.74
N GLU A 260 25.60 -6.52 -1.62
CA GLU A 260 26.09 -5.16 -1.35
C GLU A 260 25.19 -4.37 -0.39
N ILE A 261 23.94 -4.82 -0.13
CA ILE A 261 23.03 -4.13 0.78
C ILE A 261 23.51 -4.36 2.24
N PRO A 262 23.81 -3.29 3.00
CA PRO A 262 24.27 -3.44 4.39
C PRO A 262 23.22 -4.13 5.27
N GLU A 263 23.67 -5.05 6.13
CA GLU A 263 22.83 -5.79 7.10
C GLU A 263 21.67 -6.56 6.44
N CYS A 264 21.81 -6.94 5.16
CA CYS A 264 20.83 -7.73 4.43
C CYS A 264 21.24 -9.20 4.42
N ASP A 265 20.38 -10.09 4.94
CA ASP A 265 20.61 -11.53 5.02
C ASP A 265 19.62 -12.34 4.15
N TRP A 266 18.97 -11.69 3.18
CA TRP A 266 17.87 -12.32 2.43
C TRP A 266 18.30 -13.53 1.61
N LEU A 267 19.46 -13.50 0.96
CA LEU A 267 19.96 -14.64 0.18
C LEU A 267 20.35 -15.80 1.10
N ASP A 268 21.03 -15.53 2.20
CA ASP A 268 21.45 -16.56 3.14
C ASP A 268 20.24 -17.26 3.75
N ARG A 269 19.22 -16.48 4.18
CA ARG A 269 17.95 -17.03 4.63
C ARG A 269 17.24 -17.82 3.55
N SER A 270 17.26 -17.37 2.30
CA SER A 270 16.67 -18.10 1.18
C SER A 270 17.31 -19.47 1.02
N TYR A 271 18.65 -19.55 1.03
CA TYR A 271 19.36 -20.83 0.92
C TYR A 271 19.12 -21.74 2.14
N GLU A 272 19.05 -21.18 3.34
CA GLU A 272 18.71 -21.95 4.55
C GLU A 272 17.28 -22.50 4.52
N MET A 273 16.33 -21.72 4.00
CA MET A 273 14.95 -22.16 3.83
C MET A 273 14.87 -23.28 2.79
N GLU A 274 15.60 -23.16 1.68
CA GLU A 274 15.65 -24.19 0.64
C GLU A 274 16.23 -25.52 1.16
N LYS A 275 17.30 -25.49 1.94
CA LYS A 275 17.86 -26.71 2.58
C LYS A 275 16.87 -27.45 3.48
N LYS A 276 15.84 -26.76 3.97
CA LYS A 276 14.79 -27.32 4.84
C LYS A 276 13.56 -27.77 4.06
N LEU A 277 13.49 -27.49 2.76
CA LEU A 277 12.40 -27.97 1.90
C LEU A 277 12.70 -29.42 1.49
N ASP A 278 11.66 -30.26 1.59
CA ASP A 278 11.71 -31.61 1.05
C ASP A 278 11.78 -31.57 -0.49
N ASP A 279 12.37 -32.58 -1.13
CA ASP A 279 12.64 -32.62 -2.58
C ASP A 279 11.35 -32.50 -3.44
N ASN A 280 10.17 -32.69 -2.83
CA ASN A 280 8.85 -32.54 -3.46
C ASN A 280 8.20 -31.15 -3.27
N SER A 281 8.92 -30.18 -2.71
CA SER A 281 8.39 -28.83 -2.50
C SER A 281 8.24 -28.06 -3.82
N PRO A 282 7.10 -27.39 -4.08
CA PRO A 282 6.95 -26.51 -5.25
C PRO A 282 7.88 -25.27 -5.21
N PHE A 283 8.61 -25.06 -4.11
CA PHE A 283 9.62 -24.03 -3.93
C PHE A 283 11.06 -24.55 -3.88
N SER A 284 11.26 -25.87 -4.06
CA SER A 284 12.61 -26.39 -4.34
C SER A 284 13.03 -25.78 -5.68
N ALA A 285 14.01 -24.88 -5.69
CA ALA A 285 14.52 -24.42 -6.97
C ALA A 285 15.06 -25.66 -7.71
N ALA A 286 14.79 -25.70 -9.02
CA ALA A 286 15.18 -26.78 -9.88
C ALA A 286 16.65 -27.16 -9.66
N LYS A 287 16.89 -28.41 -9.26
CA LYS A 287 18.17 -29.11 -9.47
C LYS A 287 18.39 -29.27 -10.98
N CYS A 288 18.65 -28.18 -11.68
CA CYS A 288 19.04 -28.15 -13.08
C CYS A 288 20.17 -27.14 -13.26
N VAL A 289 21.34 -27.43 -12.68
CA VAL A 289 22.64 -27.09 -13.26
C VAL A 289 23.63 -28.20 -12.85
N VAL A 290 23.81 -29.17 -13.75
CA VAL A 290 25.12 -29.76 -14.06
C VAL A 290 25.41 -29.38 -15.49
#